data_AF-A0A2V5XAY4-F1
#
_entry.id   AF-A0A2V5XAY4-F1
#
_cell.length_a   1.000
_cell.length_b   1.000
_cell.length_c   1.000
_cell.angle_alpha   90.00
_cell.angle_beta   90.00
_cell.angle_gamma   90.00
#
_symmetry.space_group_name_H-M   'P 1'
#
loop_
_entity.id
_entity.type
_entity.pdbx_description
1 polymer ?
#
loop_
_entity_poly.entity_id
_entity_poly.type
_entity_poly.pdbx_seq_one_letter_code
_entity_poly.pdbx_strand_id
1 'polypeptide(L)' 'MKTNKLLLALIVVAAWNSTTCAQPTVTRQPTNQSVSLGATTGFRVTATTTNPPLNFQWRFNAMELGGQTTNAVT' A
#
# COMPACT_ATOMS: atom_id res chain seq x y z
N MET A 1 35.23 15.17 45.25
CA MET A 1 34.09 14.73 46.08
C MET A 1 32.95 15.74 45.98
N LYS A 2 31.93 15.48 45.16
CA LYS A 2 30.56 16.02 45.29
C LYS A 2 29.60 14.98 44.72
N THR A 3 29.10 14.13 45.60
CA THR A 3 28.08 13.11 45.30
C THR A 3 26.70 13.74 45.45
N ASN A 4 25.91 13.81 44.38
CA ASN A 4 24.48 14.09 44.47
C ASN A 4 23.69 12.95 43.82
N LYS A 5 23.07 12.15 44.70
CA LYS A 5 22.08 11.14 44.39
C LYS A 5 20.83 11.80 43.80
N LEU A 6 20.46 11.45 42.57
CA LEU A 6 19.06 11.38 42.14
C LEU A 6 18.85 9.98 41.54
N LEU A 7 18.48 9.07 42.44
CA LEU A 7 17.89 7.79 42.07
C LEU A 7 16.49 8.10 41.51
N LEU A 8 16.11 7.42 40.42
CA LEU A 8 14.73 7.23 39.91
C LEU A 8 14.15 8.35 39.02
N ALA A 9 14.35 8.23 37.72
CA ALA A 9 13.34 8.62 36.73
C ALA A 9 13.44 7.68 35.51
N LEU A 10 12.64 6.61 35.55
CA LEU A 10 12.09 5.84 34.41
C LEU A 10 12.93 5.82 33.11
N ILE A 11 13.64 4.70 32.87
CA ILE A 11 13.87 4.27 31.48
C ILE A 11 12.51 3.79 30.95
N VAL A 12 11.66 4.72 30.53
CA VAL A 12 10.62 4.39 29.56
C VAL A 12 11.32 4.47 28.22
N VAL A 13 11.74 3.30 27.72
CA VAL A 13 11.83 3.06 26.28
C VAL A 13 10.39 3.14 25.73
N ALA A 14 9.80 4.34 25.72
CA ALA A 14 8.69 4.60 24.81
C ALA A 14 9.37 4.79 23.46
N ALA A 15 9.24 3.76 22.63
CA ALA A 15 9.67 3.78 21.26
C ALA A 15 9.37 5.15 20.63
N TRP A 16 10.36 5.73 19.95
CA TRP A 16 10.05 6.74 18.94
C TRP A 16 9.17 6.02 17.93
N ASN A 17 7.85 6.16 18.07
CA ASN A 17 6.88 5.58 17.15
C ASN A 17 7.17 6.18 15.77
N SER A 18 7.98 5.45 15.00
CA SER A 18 8.27 5.76 13.62
C SER A 18 6.98 5.50 12.89
N THR A 19 6.24 6.57 12.58
CA THR A 19 5.03 6.51 11.77
C THR A 19 5.44 5.96 10.41
N THR A 20 5.34 4.64 10.23
CA THR A 20 5.60 4.00 8.93
C THR A 20 4.64 4.64 7.94
N CYS A 21 5.18 5.32 6.92
CA CYS A 21 4.36 5.89 5.87
C CYS A 21 3.49 4.77 5.28
N ALA A 22 2.16 4.90 5.39
CA ALA A 22 1.23 3.88 4.91
C ALA A 22 1.11 3.99 3.38
N GLN A 23 2.14 3.50 2.69
CA GLN A 23 2.18 3.47 1.25
C GLN A 23 1.56 2.16 0.74
N PRO A 24 0.64 2.22 -0.23
CA PRO A 24 0.16 1.01 -0.90
C PRO A 24 1.31 0.37 -1.68
N THR A 25 1.49 -0.93 -1.50
CA THR A 25 2.48 -1.73 -2.21
C THR A 25 1.78 -2.75 -3.08
N VAL A 26 2.08 -2.75 -4.39
CA VAL A 26 1.59 -3.77 -5.31
C VAL A 26 2.48 -5.01 -5.17
N THR A 27 1.92 -6.09 -4.63
CA THR A 27 2.62 -7.37 -4.45
C THR A 27 2.50 -8.28 -5.68
N ARG A 28 1.48 -8.08 -6.52
CA ARG A 28 1.30 -8.82 -7.75
C ARG A 28 0.76 -7.93 -8.86
N GLN A 29 1.59 -7.72 -9.88
CA GLN A 29 1.25 -6.95 -11.07
C GLN A 29 0.44 -7.80 -12.06
N PRO A 30 -0.46 -7.21 -12.85
CA PRO A 30 -1.05 -7.87 -14.01
C PRO A 30 0.02 -8.10 -15.07
N THR A 31 -0.10 -9.19 -15.81
CA THR A 31 0.80 -9.50 -16.93
C THR A 31 0.14 -9.18 -18.26
N ASN A 32 0.98 -8.96 -19.29
CA ASN A 32 0.51 -8.75 -20.65
C ASN A 32 -0.34 -9.94 -21.12
N GLN A 33 -1.43 -9.66 -21.84
CA GLN A 33 -2.34 -10.65 -22.41
C GLN A 33 -2.38 -10.45 -23.93
N SER A 34 -2.40 -11.56 -24.68
CA SER A 34 -2.64 -11.58 -26.12
C SER A 34 -3.86 -12.45 -26.36
N VAL A 35 -4.95 -11.86 -26.84
CA VAL A 35 -6.23 -12.55 -27.04
C VAL A 35 -6.69 -12.41 -28.48
N SER A 36 -7.47 -13.38 -28.96
CA SER A 36 -8.11 -13.32 -30.27
C SER A 36 -9.07 -12.14 -30.36
N LEU A 37 -9.31 -11.63 -31.57
CA LEU A 37 -10.26 -10.55 -31.79
C LEU A 37 -11.66 -10.93 -31.26
N GLY A 38 -12.28 -10.03 -30.50
CA GLY A 38 -13.60 -10.23 -29.90
C GLY A 38 -13.60 -11.08 -28.62
N ALA A 39 -12.46 -11.62 -28.18
CA ALA A 39 -12.35 -12.30 -26.90
C ALA A 39 -12.26 -11.29 -25.74
N THR A 40 -12.80 -11.68 -24.60
CA THR A 40 -12.70 -10.92 -23.35
C THR A 40 -11.35 -11.16 -22.68
N THR A 41 -10.74 -10.11 -22.11
CA THR A 41 -9.49 -10.20 -21.35
C THR A 41 -9.68 -9.62 -19.96
N GLY A 42 -8.93 -10.09 -18.97
CA GLY A 42 -9.05 -9.61 -17.60
C GLY A 42 -7.69 -9.28 -17.00
N PHE A 43 -7.61 -8.17 -16.27
CA PHE A 43 -6.44 -7.76 -15.51
C PHE A 43 -6.77 -7.71 -14.02
N ARG A 44 -5.85 -8.19 -13.18
CA ARG A 44 -6.01 -8.17 -11.73
C ARG A 44 -4.73 -7.76 -11.03
N VAL A 45 -4.87 -6.90 -10.02
CA VAL A 45 -3.80 -6.43 -9.14
C VAL A 45 -4.00 -7.01 -7.74
N THR A 46 -2.90 -7.35 -7.07
CA THR A 46 -2.90 -7.55 -5.62
C THR A 46 -2.02 -6.48 -4.98
N ALA A 47 -2.61 -5.72 -4.06
CA ALA A 47 -1.92 -4.67 -3.32
C ALA A 47 -2.19 -4.80 -1.82
N THR A 48 -1.25 -4.35 -1.00
CA THR A 48 -1.35 -4.32 0.46
C THR A 48 -1.01 -2.92 0.97
N THR A 49 -1.51 -2.58 2.16
CA THR A 49 -1.18 -1.35 2.89
C THR A 49 -1.18 -1.67 4.38
N THR A 50 -0.38 -0.94 5.15
CA THR A 50 -0.39 -1.01 6.61
C THR A 50 -1.55 -0.21 7.22
N ASN A 51 -2.15 0.72 6.46
CA ASN A 51 -3.31 1.50 6.87
C ASN A 51 -4.44 1.39 5.82
N PRO A 52 -5.42 0.49 5.99
CA PRO A 52 -6.57 0.37 5.08
C PRO A 52 -7.50 1.60 5.17
N PRO A 53 -8.33 1.89 4.15
CA PRO A 53 -8.63 1.07 2.96
C PRO A 53 -7.73 1.37 1.74
N LEU A 54 -7.66 0.40 0.81
CA LEU A 54 -7.07 0.58 -0.52
C LEU A 54 -8.15 1.03 -1.51
N ASN A 55 -7.82 2.05 -2.31
CA ASN A 55 -8.62 2.47 -3.45
C ASN A 55 -7.89 2.09 -4.74
N PHE A 56 -8.64 1.66 -5.75
CA PHE A 56 -8.10 1.29 -7.06
C PHE A 56 -8.66 2.22 -8.13
N GLN A 57 -7.89 2.42 -9.20
CA GLN A 57 -8.34 3.10 -10.40
C GLN A 57 -7.57 2.52 -11.59
N TRP A 58 -8.29 1.94 -12.54
CA TRP A 58 -7.67 1.47 -13.78
C TRP A 58 -7.52 2.63 -14.77
N ARG A 59 -6.38 2.63 -15.48
CA ARG A 59 -6.07 3.62 -16.52
C ARG A 59 -5.59 2.91 -17.78
N PHE A 60 -5.96 3.42 -18.94
CA PHE A 60 -5.48 2.98 -20.23
C PHE A 60 -4.93 4.19 -21.00
N ASN A 61 -3.68 4.12 -21.47
CA ASN A 61 -3.00 5.23 -22.15
C ASN A 61 -3.14 6.57 -21.41
N ALA A 62 -2.88 6.54 -20.09
CA ALA A 62 -3.04 7.67 -19.16
C ALA A 62 -4.46 8.19 -18.93
N MET A 63 -5.48 7.66 -19.61
CA MET A 63 -6.89 8.00 -19.36
C MET A 63 -7.50 7.07 -18.32
N GLU A 64 -8.33 7.61 -17.43
CA GLU A 64 -9.07 6.82 -16.45
C GLU A 64 -10.17 6.00 -17.12
N LEU A 65 -10.27 4.72 -16.75
CA LEU A 65 -11.41 3.89 -17.08
C LEU A 65 -12.50 4.15 -16.04
N GLY A 66 -13.52 4.93 -16.41
CA GLY A 66 -14.60 5.33 -15.52
C GLY A 66 -15.28 4.14 -14.85
N GLY A 67 -15.50 4.23 -13.53
CA GLY A 67 -16.14 3.18 -12.75
C GLY A 67 -15.27 1.94 -12.46
N GLN A 68 -14.06 1.86 -13.02
CA GLN A 68 -13.13 0.76 -12.77
C GLN A 68 -12.32 1.00 -11.48
N THR A 69 -13.00 0.89 -10.34
CA THR A 69 -12.45 1.20 -9.00
C THR A 69 -12.18 -0.03 -8.14
N THR A 70 -12.21 -1.23 -8.73
CA THR A 70 -11.89 -2.48 -8.05
C THR A 70 -10.48 -2.97 -8.40
N ASN A 71 -10.00 -4.02 -7.73
CA ASN A 71 -8.71 -4.62 -8.02
C ASN A 71 -8.67 -5.48 -9.30
N ALA A 72 -9.77 -5.53 -10.07
CA ALA A 72 -9.86 -6.22 -11.35
C ALA A 72 -10.63 -5.39 -12.39
N VAL A 73 -10.32 -5.61 -13.66
CA VAL A 73 -11.03 -5.06 -14.83
C VAL A 73 -11.11 -6.14 -15.91
N THR A 74 -12.21 -6.15 -16.67
CA THR A 74 -12.52 -7.12 -17.73
C THR A 74 -13.02 -6.39 -18.98
#